data_AF-L9W3L9-F1
#
_entry.id   AF-L9W3L9-F1
#
_cell.length_a   1.000
_cell.length_b   1.000
_cell.length_c   1.000
_cell.angle_alpha   90.00
_cell.angle_beta   90.00
_cell.angle_gamma   90.00
#
_symmetry.space_group_name_H-M   'P 1'
#
loop_
_entity.id
_entity.type
_entity.pdbx_description
1 polymer ?
#
loop_
_entity_poly.entity_id
_entity_poly.type
_entity_poly.pdbx_seq_one_letter_code
_entity_poly.pdbx_strand_id
1 'polypeptide(L)'
;MTIGPRFADAHELPLEVVDRADAIATDSLPQLDAADQPHLVSGQYDGRLLELAEVLEEPTLGRTAADDVTLFCSVGLAGTEVVLGSRFLEAFA
;
A
#
# COMPACT_ATOMS: atom_id res chain seq x y z
N MET A 1 1.30 9.04 -2.04
CA MET A 1 1.77 8.47 -0.75
C MET A 1 1.09 9.26 0.36
N THR A 2 0.22 8.63 1.14
CA THR A 2 -0.40 9.28 2.31
C THR A 2 0.24 8.76 3.58
N ILE A 3 0.69 9.67 4.44
CA ILE A 3 1.50 9.40 5.64
C ILE A 3 0.70 9.67 6.94
N GLY A 4 -0.51 10.24 6.86
CA GLY A 4 -1.38 10.35 8.04
C GLY A 4 -2.28 9.15 8.27
N PRO A 5 -3.17 9.23 9.28
CA PRO A 5 -4.07 8.16 9.67
C PRO A 5 -4.90 7.68 8.47
N ARG A 6 -5.08 6.37 8.35
CA ARG A 6 -5.82 5.71 7.25
C ARG A 6 -6.89 4.77 7.78
N PHE A 7 -7.46 5.14 8.91
CA PHE A 7 -8.54 4.39 9.54
C PHE A 7 -9.87 4.76 8.89
N ALA A 8 -10.81 3.83 8.85
CA ALA A 8 -12.17 4.11 8.38
C ALA A 8 -12.77 5.38 9.03
N ASP A 9 -12.43 5.63 10.30
CA ASP A 9 -12.97 6.72 11.12
C ASP A 9 -12.02 7.94 11.20
N ALA A 10 -10.79 7.81 10.69
CA ALA A 10 -9.76 8.85 10.67
C ALA A 10 -8.84 8.64 9.46
N HIS A 11 -9.19 9.25 8.33
CA HIS A 11 -8.48 9.15 7.06
C HIS A 11 -8.26 10.54 6.44
N GLU A 12 -7.06 10.77 5.89
CA GLU A 12 -6.71 12.04 5.23
C GLU A 12 -7.27 12.18 3.80
N LEU A 13 -7.76 11.09 3.21
CA LEU A 13 -8.27 11.05 1.84
C LEU A 13 -9.79 10.92 1.84
N PRO A 14 -10.54 11.66 1.01
CA PRO A 14 -11.93 11.31 0.73
C PRO A 14 -12.03 9.88 0.18
N LEU A 15 -13.02 9.10 0.60
CA LEU A 15 -13.26 7.73 0.08
C LEU A 15 -13.42 7.69 -1.45
N GLU A 16 -13.90 8.79 -2.04
CA GLU A 16 -14.00 9.02 -3.49
C GLU A 16 -12.66 8.83 -4.22
N VAL A 17 -11.53 9.00 -3.53
CA VAL A 17 -10.19 8.75 -4.09
C VAL A 17 -9.92 7.26 -4.27
N VAL A 18 -10.43 6.43 -3.36
CA VAL A 18 -10.30 4.97 -3.43
C VAL A 18 -11.21 4.43 -4.53
N ASP A 19 -12.41 4.98 -4.66
CA ASP A 19 -13.34 4.63 -5.73
C ASP A 19 -12.72 4.88 -7.10
N ARG A 20 -12.08 6.04 -7.27
CA ARG A 20 -11.45 6.47 -8.53
C ARG A 20 -10.09 5.84 -8.83
N ALA A 21 -9.51 5.07 -7.91
CA ALA A 21 -8.19 4.49 -8.13
C ALA A 21 -8.24 3.34 -9.14
N ASP A 22 -7.49 3.45 -10.23
CA ASP A 22 -7.39 2.42 -11.27
C ASP A 22 -6.56 1.21 -10.79
N ALA A 23 -5.62 1.43 -9.87
CA ALA A 23 -4.88 0.37 -9.18
C ALA A 23 -4.66 0.70 -7.70
N ILE A 24 -4.83 -0.30 -6.84
CA ILE A 24 -4.65 -0.18 -5.38
C ILE A 24 -3.68 -1.26 -4.91
N ALA A 25 -2.59 -0.85 -4.28
CA ALA A 25 -1.60 -1.77 -3.73
C ALA A 25 -1.30 -1.48 -2.25
N THR A 26 -0.93 -2.53 -1.51
CA THR A 26 -0.40 -2.46 -0.14
C THR A 26 0.99 -3.08 -0.07
N ASP A 27 1.78 -2.75 0.94
CA ASP A 27 3.04 -3.45 1.23
C ASP A 27 2.83 -4.77 1.98
N SER A 28 1.65 -4.97 2.60
CA SER A 28 1.26 -6.22 3.22
C SER A 28 -0.26 -6.33 3.40
N LEU A 29 -0.89 -7.32 2.76
CA LEU A 29 -2.26 -7.76 3.04
C LEU A 29 -2.36 -8.35 4.46
N PRO A 30 -1.48 -9.28 4.89
CA PRO A 30 -1.57 -9.85 6.24
C PRO A 30 -1.49 -8.81 7.36
N GLN A 31 -0.64 -7.79 7.26
CA GLN A 31 -0.57 -6.74 8.29
C GLN A 31 -1.74 -5.76 8.22
N LEU A 32 -2.31 -5.54 7.03
CA LEU A 32 -3.52 -4.75 6.86
C LEU A 32 -4.73 -5.44 7.49
N ASP A 33 -4.84 -6.77 7.34
CA ASP A 33 -5.88 -7.59 7.95
C ASP A 33 -5.71 -7.75 9.46
N ALA A 34 -4.46 -7.75 9.95
CA ALA A 34 -4.13 -7.88 11.37
C ALA A 34 -4.18 -6.56 12.16
N ALA A 35 -4.46 -5.44 11.51
CA ALA A 35 -4.49 -4.13 12.15
C ALA A 35 -5.65 -4.03 13.17
N ASP A 36 -5.39 -3.44 14.34
CA ASP A 36 -6.38 -3.28 15.41
C ASP A 36 -7.58 -2.40 15.03
N GLN A 37 -7.42 -1.56 13.99
CA GLN A 37 -8.48 -0.72 13.44
C GLN A 37 -8.58 -0.91 11.92
N PRO A 38 -9.80 -1.02 11.35
CA PRO A 38 -9.98 -1.23 9.92
C PRO A 38 -9.34 -0.10 9.10
N HIS A 39 -8.57 -0.49 8.09
CA HIS A 39 -7.98 0.44 7.15
C HIS A 39 -9.05 0.98 6.18
N LEU A 40 -8.85 2.17 5.62
CA LEU A 40 -9.80 2.79 4.68
C LEU A 40 -10.08 1.95 3.42
N VAL A 41 -9.20 1.00 3.10
CA VAL A 41 -9.34 0.10 1.95
C VAL A 41 -9.84 -1.29 2.34
N SER A 42 -10.04 -1.57 3.63
CA SER A 42 -10.53 -2.86 4.12
C SER A 42 -12.04 -3.02 3.90
N GLY A 43 -12.49 -4.27 3.71
CA GLY A 43 -13.89 -4.63 3.50
C GLY A 43 -14.34 -4.38 2.08
N GLN A 44 -14.85 -3.19 1.79
CA GLN A 44 -15.51 -2.90 0.50
C GLN A 44 -14.55 -2.96 -0.71
N TYR A 45 -13.24 -2.85 -0.50
CA TYR A 45 -12.23 -2.86 -1.58
C TYR A 45 -11.28 -4.06 -1.53
N ASP A 46 -11.54 -5.07 -0.70
CA ASP A 46 -10.66 -6.23 -0.54
C ASP A 46 -10.39 -6.94 -1.89
N GLY A 47 -11.40 -7.01 -2.76
CA GLY A 47 -11.27 -7.60 -4.10
C GLY A 47 -10.51 -6.75 -5.13
N ARG A 48 -10.08 -5.54 -4.77
CA ARG A 48 -9.30 -4.61 -5.61
C ARG A 48 -7.88 -4.39 -5.09
N LEU A 49 -7.58 -4.89 -3.91
CA LEU A 49 -6.31 -4.66 -3.23
C LEU A 49 -5.29 -5.73 -3.60
N LEU A 50 -4.11 -5.31 -4.05
CA LEU A 50 -3.01 -6.19 -4.45
C LEU A 50 -1.80 -6.01 -3.53
N GLU A 51 -0.96 -7.04 -3.42
CA GLU A 51 0.35 -6.89 -2.81
C GLU A 51 1.28 -6.13 -3.77
N LEU A 52 2.10 -5.22 -3.24
CA LEU A 52 3.09 -4.50 -4.04
C LEU A 52 4.06 -5.47 -4.73
N ALA A 53 4.35 -6.61 -4.09
CA ALA A 53 5.17 -7.66 -4.69
C ALA A 53 4.56 -8.20 -6.00
N GLU A 54 3.24 -8.43 -6.04
CA GLU A 54 2.54 -8.90 -7.24
C GLU A 54 2.61 -7.86 -8.36
N VAL A 55 2.45 -6.57 -8.03
CA VAL A 55 2.58 -5.47 -9.00
C VAL A 55 4.01 -5.32 -9.52
N LEU A 56 5.03 -5.62 -8.70
CA LEU A 56 6.42 -5.60 -9.12
C LEU A 56 6.78 -6.78 -10.05
N GLU A 57 6.18 -7.94 -9.81
CA GLU A 57 6.34 -9.14 -10.66
C GLU A 57 5.57 -9.00 -11.98
N GLU A 58 4.35 -8.44 -11.93
CA GLU A 58 3.51 -8.17 -13.10
C GLU A 58 3.04 -6.70 -13.13
N PRO A 59 3.82 -5.79 -13.75
CA PRO A 59 3.53 -4.35 -13.77
C PRO A 59 2.20 -3.95 -14.42
N THR A 60 1.60 -4.84 -15.22
CA THR A 60 0.28 -4.63 -15.84
C THR A 60 -0.87 -4.65 -14.83
N LEU A 61 -0.64 -5.18 -13.62
CA LEU A 61 -1.58 -5.10 -12.48
C LEU A 61 -1.56 -3.72 -11.80
N GLY A 62 -0.54 -2.90 -12.10
CA GLY A 62 -0.39 -1.55 -11.58
C GLY A 62 -0.87 -0.47 -12.56
N ARG A 63 -0.06 0.58 -12.74
CA ARG A 63 -0.33 1.64 -13.70
C ARG A 63 -0.12 1.13 -15.13
N THR A 64 -1.11 1.34 -15.99
CA THR A 64 -1.07 0.99 -17.42
C THR A 64 -1.16 2.20 -18.35
N ALA A 65 -1.74 3.30 -17.90
CA ALA A 65 -1.85 4.55 -18.64
C ALA A 65 -1.33 5.77 -17.84
N ALA A 66 -1.09 6.87 -18.53
CA ALA A 66 -0.53 8.08 -17.91
C ALA A 66 -1.54 8.83 -17.03
N ASP A 67 -2.82 8.66 -17.32
CA ASP A 67 -3.97 9.24 -16.62
C ASP A 67 -4.47 8.38 -15.45
N ASP A 68 -3.92 7.16 -15.27
CA ASP A 68 -4.29 6.28 -14.16
C ASP A 68 -3.97 6.90 -12.80
N VAL A 69 -5.00 6.89 -11.95
CA VAL A 69 -4.90 7.22 -10.53
C VAL A 69 -4.50 5.96 -9.78
N THR A 70 -3.32 5.95 -9.16
CA THR A 70 -2.87 4.83 -8.34
C THR A 70 -2.85 5.18 -6.86
N LEU A 71 -3.28 4.23 -6.04
CA LEU A 71 -3.28 4.35 -4.58
C LEU A 71 -2.35 3.29 -3.99
N PHE A 72 -1.38 3.75 -3.20
CA PHE A 72 -0.51 2.87 -2.42
C PHE A 72 -0.74 3.09 -0.93
N CYS A 73 -1.16 2.03 -0.23
CA CYS A 73 -1.49 2.01 1.18
C CYS A 73 -0.36 1.30 1.96
N SER A 74 0.59 2.05 2.52
CA SER A 74 1.71 1.46 3.26
C SER A 74 1.35 1.22 4.72
N VAL A 75 1.20 -0.03 5.15
CA VAL A 75 1.01 -0.41 6.56
C VAL A 75 2.32 -0.61 7.32
N GLY A 76 3.46 -0.48 6.63
CA GLY A 76 4.78 -0.65 7.21
C GLY A 76 5.13 -2.13 7.25
N LEU A 77 5.57 -2.65 6.10
CA LEU A 77 6.10 -4.02 6.04
C LEU A 77 7.32 -4.16 6.95
N ALA A 78 7.12 -4.85 8.07
CA ALA A 78 8.16 -5.12 9.05
C ALA A 78 9.30 -5.90 8.37
N GLY A 79 10.47 -5.28 8.22
CA GLY A 79 11.61 -5.90 7.55
C GLY A 79 12.25 -5.02 6.47
N THR A 80 11.56 -3.98 6.00
CA THR A 80 12.14 -3.00 5.08
C THR A 80 13.35 -2.30 5.73
N GLU A 81 13.28 -2.06 7.04
CA GLU A 81 14.34 -1.49 7.87
C GLU A 81 15.57 -2.41 7.98
N VAL A 82 15.35 -3.74 7.99
CA VAL A 82 16.42 -4.73 8.09
C VAL A 82 17.20 -4.79 6.76
N VAL A 83 16.50 -4.77 5.62
CA VAL A 83 17.13 -4.73 4.29
C VAL A 83 17.89 -3.41 4.11
N LEU A 84 17.30 -2.28 4.48
CA LEU A 84 17.98 -0.98 4.49
C LEU A 84 19.24 -0.99 5.37
N GLY A 85 19.15 -1.58 6.56
CA GLY A 85 20.29 -1.74 7.48
C GLY A 85 21.42 -2.58 6.87
N SER A 86 21.10 -3.71 6.22
CA SER A 86 22.09 -4.53 5.52
C SER A 86 22.78 -3.74 4.41
N ARG A 87 22.01 -3.05 3.56
CA ARG A 87 22.57 -2.23 2.47
C ARG A 87 23.43 -1.08 2.98
N PHE A 88 23.05 -0.47 4.10
CA PHE A 88 23.84 0.57 4.73
C PHE A 88 25.16 0.02 5.27
N LEU A 89 25.14 -1.13 5.95
CA LEU A 89 26.36 -1.80 6.41
C LEU A 89 27.25 -2.22 5.22
N GLU A 90 26.68 -2.77 4.15
CA GLU A 90 27.43 -3.13 2.94
C GLU A 90 28.09 -1.92 2.25
N ALA A 91 27.46 -0.74 2.32
CA ALA A 91 27.95 0.47 1.66
C ALA A 91 28.95 1.28 2.50
N PHE A 92 28.94 1.13 3.83
CA PHE A 92 29.65 2.01 4.74
C PHE A 92 30.44 1.31 5.88
N ALA A 93 30.42 -0.02 5.96
CA ALA A 93 31.32 -0.81 6.83
C ALA A 93 32.53 -1.32 6.05
#